data_AF-A0A1Q5IZ57-F1
#
_entry.id   AF-A0A1Q5IZ57-F1
#
_cell.length_a   1.000
_cell.length_b   1.000
_cell.length_c   1.000
_cell.angle_alpha   90.00
_cell.angle_beta   90.00
_cell.angle_gamma   90.00
#
_symmetry.space_group_name_H-M   'P 1'
#
loop_
_entity.id
_entity.type
_entity.pdbx_description
1 polymer ?
#
loop_
_entity_poly.entity_id
_entity_poly.type
_entity_poly.pdbx_seq_one_letter_code
_entity_poly.pdbx_strand_id
1 'polypeptide(L)' 'MRVRTIAFVVLAALAIWFIAANTGSITVRLWIPTVTLPLWIVLTVTLLVGMLLGLFIARRRAQR' A
#
# COMPACT_ATOMS: atom_id res chain seq x y z
N MET A 1 10.84 -14.34 20.72
CA MET A 1 10.13 -13.19 20.14
C MET A 1 8.68 -13.58 19.85
N ARG A 2 7.71 -12.70 20.11
CA ARG A 2 6.29 -13.01 19.83
C ARG A 2 6.11 -13.11 18.30
N VAL A 3 5.35 -14.11 17.83
CA VAL A 3 5.08 -14.35 16.39
C VAL A 3 4.64 -13.06 15.66
N ARG A 4 3.88 -12.21 16.36
CA ARG A 4 3.47 -10.90 15.85
C ARG A 4 4.64 -9.98 15.48
N THR A 5 5.69 -9.91 16.29
CA THR A 5 6.89 -9.09 16.00
C THR A 5 7.62 -9.61 14.77
N ILE A 6 7.75 -10.93 14.64
CA ILE A 6 8.38 -11.57 13.48
C ILE A 6 7.56 -11.26 12.22
N ALA A 7 6.23 -11.40 12.28
CA ALA A 7 5.35 -11.07 11.16
C ALA A 7 5.50 -9.59 10.72
N PHE A 8 5.55 -8.65 11.66
CA PHE A 8 5.76 -7.24 11.34
C PHE A 8 7.12 -6.98 10.68
N VAL A 9 8.20 -7.60 11.20
CA VAL A 9 9.54 -7.47 10.61
C VAL A 9 9.58 -8.04 9.20
N VAL A 10 8.99 -9.23 8.98
CA VAL A 10 8.92 -9.85 7.66
C VAL A 10 8.13 -8.98 6.68
N LEU A 11 6.96 -8.48 7.09
CA LEU A 11 6.14 -7.60 6.25
C LEU A 11 6.88 -6.30 5.90
N ALA A 12 7.58 -5.69 6.86
CA ALA A 12 8.39 -4.50 6.62
C ALA A 12 9.53 -4.77 5.63
N ALA A 13 10.24 -5.89 5.80
CA ALA A 13 11.31 -6.30 4.88
C ALA A 13 10.78 -6.55 3.46
N LEU A 14 9.65 -7.25 3.32
CA LEU A 14 8.99 -7.47 2.03
C LEU A 14 8.55 -6.16 1.39
N ALA A 15 8.03 -5.20 2.16
CA ALA A 15 7.64 -3.89 1.65
C ALA A 15 8.84 -3.09 1.14
N ILE A 16 9.95 -3.07 1.89
CA ILE A 16 11.20 -2.42 1.47
C ILE A 16 11.74 -3.08 0.20
N TRP A 17 11.78 -4.42 0.17
CA TRP A 17 12.21 -5.16 -1.02
C TRP A 17 11.32 -4.88 -2.23
N PHE A 18 10.00 -4.84 -2.03
CA PHE A 18 9.04 -4.51 -3.07
C PHE A 18 9.29 -3.12 -3.68
N ILE A 19 9.56 -2.11 -2.84
CA ILE A 19 9.94 -0.76 -3.30
C ILE A 19 11.24 -0.82 -4.11
N ALA A 20 12.27 -1.48 -3.58
CA ALA A 20 13.58 -1.56 -4.23
C ALA A 20 13.55 -2.30 -5.57
N ALA A 21 12.80 -3.40 -5.66
CA ALA A 21 12.65 -4.22 -6.87
C ALA A 21 11.81 -3.53 -7.96
N ASN A 22 10.92 -2.61 -7.58
CA ASN A 22 9.98 -1.97 -8.50
C ASN A 22 10.24 -0.47 -8.66
N THR A 23 11.51 -0.05 -8.65
CA THR A 23 11.92 1.34 -8.88
C THR A 23 11.77 1.80 -10.34
N GLY A 24 11.54 0.87 -11.27
CA GLY A 24 11.27 1.17 -12.67
C GLY A 24 10.02 2.03 -12.84
N SER A 25 10.17 3.13 -13.59
CA SER A 25 9.07 4.03 -13.92
C SER A 25 8.20 3.42 -15.00
N ILE A 26 6.90 3.30 -14.74
CA ILE A 26 5.91 2.78 -15.69
C ILE A 26 4.94 3.90 -16.04
N THR A 27 4.55 3.99 -17.31
CA THR A 27 3.56 4.95 -17.77
C THR A 27 2.16 4.43 -17.44
N VAL A 28 1.47 5.12 -16.54
CA VAL A 28 0.10 4.78 -16.12
C VAL A 28 -0.86 5.84 -16.63
N ARG A 29 -1.91 5.42 -17.34
CA ARG A 29 -2.98 6.33 -17.75
C ARG A 29 -4.01 6.41 -16.63
N LEU A 30 -3.98 7.51 -15.90
CA LEU A 30 -5.06 7.88 -14.99
C LEU A 30 -6.26 8.37 -15.83
N TRP A 31 -7.43 8.53 -15.20
CA TRP A 31 -8.72 8.80 -15.86
C TRP A 31 -8.65 9.83 -17.00
N ILE A 32 -7.85 10.88 -16.82
CA ILE A 32 -7.59 11.92 -17.82
C ILE A 32 -6.08 12.00 -18.14
N PRO A 33 -5.17 12.12 -17.15
CA PRO A 33 -3.75 12.31 -17.45
C PRO A 33 -2.97 10.99 -17.53
N THR A 34 -1.97 10.96 -18.42
CA THR A 34 -0.96 9.90 -18.43
C THR A 34 0.23 10.35 -17.59
N VAL A 35 0.56 9.60 -16.55
CA VAL A 35 1.62 9.95 -15.60
C VAL A 35 2.62 8.80 -15.51
N THR A 36 3.92 9.14 -15.56
CA THR A 36 5.01 8.18 -15.43
C THR A 36 5.48 8.16 -13.98
N LEU A 37 5.23 7.07 -13.28
CA LEU A 37 5.56 6.90 -11.86
C LEU A 37 6.10 5.49 -11.61
N PRO A 38 6.91 5.29 -10.57
CA PRO A 38 7.25 3.96 -10.10
C PRO A 38 6.01 3.17 -9.66
N LEU A 39 5.93 1.90 -10.02
CA LEU A 39 4.79 1.01 -9.70
C LEU A 39 4.50 0.98 -8.19
N TRP A 40 5.55 0.96 -7.37
CA TRP A 40 5.41 0.86 -5.91
C TRP A 40 4.61 2.03 -5.32
N ILE A 41 4.70 3.23 -5.91
CA ILE A 41 3.95 4.41 -5.46
C ILE A 41 2.46 4.17 -5.66
N VAL A 42 2.07 3.75 -6.87
CA VAL A 42 0.68 3.50 -7.24
C VAL A 42 0.06 2.50 -6.27
N LEU A 43 0.72 1.37 -6.06
CA LEU A 43 0.22 0.29 -5.19
C LEU A 43 0.15 0.72 -3.72
N THR A 44 1.14 1.46 -3.23
CA THR A 44 1.14 1.96 -1.86
C THR A 44 -0.02 2.94 -1.63
N VAL A 45 -0.25 3.87 -2.54
CA VAL A 45 -1.35 4.83 -2.44
C VAL A 45 -2.69 4.11 -2.48
N THR A 46 -2.89 3.18 -3.41
CA THR A 46 -4.13 2.39 -3.49
C THR A 46 -4.39 1.60 -2.21
N LEU A 47 -3.36 0.96 -1.64
CA LEU A 47 -3.47 0.21 -0.39
C LEU A 47 -3.86 1.12 0.78
N LEU A 48 -3.21 2.29 0.90
CA LEU A 48 -3.51 3.26 1.96
C LEU A 48 -4.94 3.78 1.86
N VAL A 49 -5.42 4.11 0.66
CA VAL A 49 -6.80 4.53 0.43
C VAL A 49 -7.77 3.42 0.84
N GLY A 50 -7.52 2.18 0.43
CA GLY A 50 -8.32 1.02 0.83
C GLY A 50 -8.35 0.80 2.35
N MET A 51 -7.20 0.90 3.01
CA MET A 51 -7.11 0.79 4.47
C MET A 51 -7.88 1.90 5.18
N LEU A 52 -7.74 3.16 4.75
CA LEU A 52 -8.45 4.28 5.35
C LEU A 52 -9.97 4.14 5.21
N LEU A 53 -10.44 3.75 4.02
CA LEU A 53 -11.86 3.48 3.79
C LEU A 53 -12.36 2.30 4.65
N GLY A 54 -11.60 1.21 4.69
CA GLY A 54 -11.91 0.03 5.51
C GLY A 54 -11.98 0.37 7.00
N LEU A 55 -11.00 1.13 7.51
CA LEU A 55 -10.98 1.61 8.90
C LEU A 55 -12.16 2.54 9.20
N PHE A 56 -12.50 3.45 8.28
CA PHE A 56 -13.64 4.34 8.44
C PHE A 56 -14.96 3.57 8.52
N ILE A 57 -15.17 2.59 7.64
CA ILE A 57 -16.36 1.72 7.64
C ILE A 57 -16.40 0.86 8.91
N ALA A 58 -15.29 0.23 9.29
CA ALA A 58 -15.19 -0.60 10.49
C ALA A 58 -15.47 0.21 11.77
N ARG A 59 -14.91 1.43 11.87
CA ARG A 59 -15.20 2.36 12.97
C ARG A 59 -16.67 2.72 13.03
N ARG A 60 -17.30 3.06 11.89
CA ARG A 60 -18.74 3.35 11.84
C ARG A 60 -19.60 2.18 12.28
N ARG A 61 -19.22 0.94 11.94
CA ARG A 61 -19.95 -0.26 12.34
C ARG A 61 -19.79 -0.58 13.83
N ALA A 62 -18.63 -0.31 14.42
CA ALA A 62 -18.39 -0.53 15.86
C ALA A 62 -19.07 0.53 16.76
N GLN A 63 -19.52 1.65 16.19
CA GLN A 63 -20.22 2.72 16.91
C GLN A 63 -21.76 2.63 16.78
N ARG A 64 -22.27 1.71 15.97
CA ARG A 64 -23.69 1.33 15.89
C ARG A 64 -23.93 0.08 16.72
#